data_AF-A0A1I2K965-F1
#
_entry.id   AF-A0A1I2K965-F1
#
_cell.length_a   1.000
_cell.length_b   1.000
_cell.length_c   1.000
_cell.angle_alpha   90.00
_cell.angle_beta   90.00
_cell.angle_gamma   90.00
#
_symmetry.space_group_name_H-M   'P 1'
#
loop_
_entity.id
_entity.type
_entity.pdbx_description
1 polymer ?
#
loop_
_entity_poly.entity_id
_entity_poly.type
_entity_poly.pdbx_seq_one_letter_code
_entity_poly.pdbx_strand_id
1 'polypeptide(L)'
;MIRSATFSQRRRGFDEGEVRDFLGQVASQVEAAEAECAELRAENERLRADVDRWRTELVQREENPPEISDRAVALFSQAQQVADRLVEEAVQHARDLMSAARAQEREIVQQARESARTSTRETGGRSPGGAVDGRAGHGAGGYDTPVPDIEYVRTFARVAQVQFRSVLEALGEQVDRLGQVPDLSEGRRSYSSGDGYPDGSFDGSLDGSLDGSPDVSWHGGHGRDELDGYSGDYTPEPPDPARR
;
A
#
# COMPACT_ATOMS: atom_id res chain seq x y z
N MET A 1 -22.44 25.14 -58.81
CA MET A 1 -23.29 26.16 -59.46
C MET A 1 -22.56 27.48 -59.77
N ILE A 2 -21.57 27.89 -58.97
CA ILE A 2 -20.88 29.20 -59.14
C ILE A 2 -20.06 29.26 -60.44
N ARG A 3 -19.45 28.14 -60.86
CA ARG A 3 -18.59 28.06 -62.06
C ARG A 3 -19.33 28.25 -63.40
N SER A 4 -20.66 28.12 -63.41
CA SER A 4 -21.49 28.22 -64.62
C SER A 4 -22.40 29.45 -64.61
N ALA A 5 -22.15 30.42 -63.73
CA ALA A 5 -22.95 31.64 -63.66
C ALA A 5 -22.72 32.51 -64.90
N THR A 6 -23.81 32.96 -65.53
CA THR A 6 -23.80 33.81 -66.74
C THR A 6 -24.19 35.25 -66.41
N PHE A 7 -23.48 36.24 -66.96
CA PHE A 7 -23.75 37.67 -66.74
C PHE A 7 -24.10 38.39 -68.05
N SER A 8 -24.97 39.40 -67.98
CA SER A 8 -25.33 40.24 -69.14
C SER A 8 -24.25 41.28 -69.44
N GLN A 9 -23.78 41.36 -70.68
CA GLN A 9 -22.72 42.29 -71.11
C GLN A 9 -23.27 43.70 -71.41
N ARG A 10 -22.59 44.77 -70.94
CA ARG A 10 -22.90 46.19 -71.25
C ARG A 10 -21.67 46.91 -71.81
N ARG A 11 -21.89 48.00 -72.56
CA ARG A 11 -20.86 48.79 -73.29
C ARG A 11 -19.66 49.29 -72.45
N ARG A 12 -19.74 49.27 -71.12
CA ARG A 12 -18.62 49.38 -70.16
C ARG A 12 -18.86 48.28 -69.11
N GLY A 13 -18.32 47.10 -69.33
CA GLY A 13 -18.48 45.93 -68.46
C GLY A 13 -17.12 45.42 -67.98
N PHE A 14 -17.16 44.52 -66.99
CA PHE A 14 -15.98 43.79 -66.51
C PHE A 14 -15.46 42.84 -67.60
N ASP A 15 -14.16 42.55 -67.55
CA ASP A 15 -13.53 41.57 -68.43
C ASP A 15 -14.07 40.16 -68.14
N GLU A 16 -14.46 39.43 -69.18
CA GLU A 16 -15.10 38.12 -69.03
C GLU A 16 -14.12 37.05 -68.54
N GLY A 17 -12.84 37.16 -68.90
CA GLY A 17 -11.79 36.26 -68.44
C GLY A 17 -11.52 36.44 -66.95
N GLU A 18 -11.35 37.69 -66.52
CA GLU A 18 -11.12 38.03 -65.10
C GLU A 18 -12.30 37.60 -64.21
N VAL A 19 -13.54 37.80 -64.68
CA VAL A 19 -14.75 37.34 -63.96
C VAL A 19 -14.79 35.82 -63.88
N ARG A 20 -14.42 35.10 -64.94
CA ARG A 20 -14.39 33.63 -64.95
C ARG A 20 -13.34 33.08 -63.99
N ASP A 21 -12.16 33.68 -63.95
CA ASP A 21 -11.09 33.30 -63.03
C ASP A 21 -11.48 33.55 -61.58
N PHE A 22 -12.08 34.72 -61.29
CA PHE A 22 -12.61 35.04 -59.97
C PHE A 22 -13.71 34.06 -59.53
N LEU A 23 -14.66 33.74 -60.42
CA LEU A 23 -15.69 32.74 -60.13
C LEU A 23 -15.09 31.34 -59.88
N GLY A 24 -14.00 30.99 -60.56
CA GLY A 24 -13.26 29.76 -60.31
C GLY A 24 -12.64 29.73 -58.91
N GLN A 25 -12.03 30.84 -58.48
CA GLN A 25 -11.47 31.00 -57.14
C GLN A 25 -12.56 30.94 -56.07
N VAL A 26 -13.66 31.68 -56.24
CA VAL A 26 -14.80 31.66 -55.30
C VAL A 26 -15.42 30.28 -55.21
N ALA A 27 -15.60 29.58 -56.33
CA ALA A 27 -16.12 28.22 -56.32
C ALA A 27 -15.20 27.28 -55.53
N SER A 28 -13.88 27.40 -55.72
CA SER A 28 -12.90 26.58 -54.99
C SER A 28 -12.90 26.88 -53.49
N GLN A 29 -13.04 28.15 -53.10
CA GLN A 29 -13.14 28.56 -51.70
C GLN A 29 -14.43 28.07 -51.04
N VAL A 30 -15.57 28.13 -51.75
CA VAL A 30 -16.85 27.62 -51.24
C VAL A 30 -16.79 26.10 -51.08
N GLU A 31 -16.25 25.38 -52.05
CA GLU A 31 -16.09 23.92 -51.96
C GLU A 31 -15.18 23.52 -50.78
N ALA A 32 -14.08 24.25 -50.55
CA ALA A 32 -13.21 24.03 -49.39
C ALA A 32 -13.91 24.31 -48.06
N ALA A 33 -14.64 25.43 -47.96
CA ALA A 33 -15.38 25.79 -46.75
C ALA A 33 -16.53 24.80 -46.46
N GLU A 34 -17.21 24.30 -47.50
CA GLU A 34 -18.24 23.27 -47.37
C GLU A 34 -17.65 21.95 -46.85
N ALA A 35 -16.46 21.55 -47.33
CA ALA A 35 -15.76 20.38 -46.84
C ALA A 35 -15.36 20.52 -45.37
N GLU A 36 -14.76 21.64 -44.98
CA GLU A 36 -14.40 21.93 -43.58
C GLU A 36 -15.64 21.94 -42.67
N CYS A 37 -16.74 22.56 -43.11
CA CYS A 37 -17.99 22.53 -42.36
C CYS A 37 -18.58 21.12 -42.22
N ALA A 38 -18.38 20.25 -43.22
CA ALA A 38 -18.82 18.85 -43.13
C ALA A 38 -17.98 18.07 -42.10
N GLU A 39 -16.66 18.25 -42.13
CA GLU A 39 -15.73 17.64 -41.17
C GLU A 39 -16.02 18.10 -39.73
N LEU A 40 -16.17 19.40 -39.51
CA LEU A 40 -16.47 19.95 -38.19
C LEU A 40 -17.82 19.45 -37.66
N ARG A 41 -18.83 19.26 -38.52
CA ARG A 41 -20.12 18.68 -38.11
C ARG A 41 -19.99 17.22 -37.72
N ALA A 42 -19.24 16.42 -38.50
CA ALA A 42 -18.99 15.02 -38.18
C ALA A 42 -18.23 14.87 -36.86
N GLU A 43 -17.23 15.73 -36.61
CA GLU A 43 -16.49 15.75 -35.35
C GLU A 43 -17.38 16.18 -34.18
N ASN A 44 -18.24 17.19 -34.37
CA ASN A 44 -19.16 17.61 -33.31
C ASN A 44 -20.15 16.50 -32.95
N GLU A 45 -20.64 15.76 -33.94
CA GLU A 45 -21.51 14.60 -33.73
C GLU A 45 -20.79 13.48 -32.97
N ARG A 46 -19.54 13.19 -33.34
CA ARG A 46 -18.70 12.23 -32.62
C ARG A 46 -18.49 12.62 -31.16
N LEU A 47 -18.10 13.88 -30.92
CA LEU A 47 -17.87 14.39 -29.55
C LEU A 47 -19.15 14.37 -28.71
N ARG A 48 -20.30 14.67 -29.31
CA ARG A 48 -21.60 14.55 -28.62
C ARG A 48 -21.89 13.10 -28.24
N ALA A 49 -21.69 12.16 -29.16
CA ALA A 49 -21.86 10.73 -28.88
C ALA A 49 -20.91 10.24 -27.76
N ASP A 50 -19.66 10.72 -27.75
CA ASP A 50 -18.71 10.43 -26.67
C ASP A 50 -19.19 10.99 -25.32
N VAL A 51 -19.61 12.26 -25.29
CA VAL A 51 -20.14 12.90 -24.08
C VAL A 51 -21.38 12.15 -23.56
N ASP A 52 -22.29 11.75 -24.44
CA ASP A 52 -23.49 11.02 -24.04
C ASP A 52 -23.16 9.61 -23.52
N ARG A 53 -22.18 8.93 -24.12
CA ARG A 53 -21.64 7.67 -23.58
C ARG A 53 -21.06 7.87 -22.18
N TRP A 54 -20.17 8.85 -22.00
CA TRP A 54 -19.54 9.11 -20.69
C TRP A 54 -20.56 9.52 -19.63
N ARG A 55 -21.56 10.34 -19.99
CA ARG A 55 -22.66 10.69 -19.09
C ARG A 55 -23.44 9.46 -18.64
N THR A 56 -23.74 8.55 -19.58
CA THR A 56 -24.44 7.30 -19.27
C THR A 56 -23.60 6.42 -18.35
N GLU A 57 -22.30 6.28 -18.61
CA GLU A 57 -21.37 5.52 -17.77
C GLU A 57 -21.24 6.11 -16.36
N LEU A 58 -21.19 7.43 -16.24
CA LEU A 58 -21.15 8.11 -14.95
C LEU A 58 -22.43 7.89 -14.14
N VAL A 59 -23.60 7.99 -14.77
CA VAL A 59 -24.89 7.67 -14.12
C VAL A 59 -24.91 6.23 -13.66
N GLN A 60 -24.49 5.28 -14.50
CA GLN A 60 -24.41 3.86 -14.12
C GLN A 60 -23.46 3.59 -12.95
N ARG A 61 -22.33 4.31 -12.89
CA ARG A 61 -21.35 4.21 -11.80
C ARG A 61 -21.84 4.87 -10.52
N GLU A 62 -22.65 5.92 -10.60
CA GLU A 62 -23.29 6.54 -9.44
C GLU A 62 -24.42 5.66 -8.89
N GLU A 63 -25.20 5.01 -9.77
CA GLU A 63 -26.24 4.05 -9.39
C GLU A 63 -25.66 2.73 -8.84
N ASN A 64 -24.49 2.31 -9.34
CA ASN A 64 -23.78 1.11 -8.90
C ASN A 64 -22.34 1.47 -8.49
N PRO A 65 -22.16 2.14 -7.34
CA PRO A 65 -20.82 2.43 -6.85
C PRO A 65 -20.08 1.11 -6.64
N PRO A 66 -18.79 1.02 -7.01
CA PRO A 66 -18.04 -0.21 -6.86
C PRO A 66 -17.94 -0.56 -5.37
N GLU A 67 -18.66 -1.60 -4.94
CA GLU A 67 -18.70 -2.14 -3.56
C GLU A 67 -17.29 -2.42 -3.00
N ILE A 68 -16.32 -2.59 -3.90
CA ILE A 68 -14.90 -2.79 -3.62
C ILE A 68 -14.31 -1.60 -2.84
N SER A 69 -14.78 -0.36 -3.06
CA SER A 69 -14.27 0.83 -2.36
C SER A 69 -14.59 0.78 -0.87
N ASP A 70 -15.85 0.57 -0.50
CA ASP A 70 -16.27 0.53 0.91
C ASP A 70 -15.70 -0.67 1.65
N ARG A 71 -15.64 -1.83 0.97
CA ARG A 71 -14.99 -3.03 1.50
C ARG A 71 -13.48 -2.84 1.72
N ALA A 72 -12.80 -2.15 0.82
CA ALA A 72 -11.37 -1.84 0.96
C ALA A 72 -11.12 -0.88 2.12
N VAL A 73 -11.97 0.14 2.28
CA VAL A 73 -11.89 1.08 3.41
C VAL A 73 -12.13 0.36 4.74
N ALA A 74 -13.13 -0.53 4.80
CA ALA A 74 -13.40 -1.34 5.99
C ALA A 74 -12.23 -2.27 6.33
N LEU A 75 -11.65 -2.94 5.32
CA LEU A 75 -10.49 -3.81 5.51
C LEU A 75 -9.26 -3.02 5.97
N PHE A 76 -9.04 -1.83 5.43
CA PHE A 76 -7.93 -0.97 5.83
C PHE A 76 -8.08 -0.50 7.27
N SER A 77 -9.28 -0.07 7.66
CA SER A 77 -9.58 0.29 9.05
C SER A 77 -9.36 -0.89 10.00
N GLN A 78 -9.77 -2.10 9.61
CA GLN A 78 -9.52 -3.32 10.38
C GLN A 78 -8.02 -3.62 10.50
N ALA A 79 -7.27 -3.52 9.40
CA ALA A 79 -5.83 -3.75 9.40
C ALA A 79 -5.09 -2.75 10.29
N GLN A 80 -5.49 -1.48 10.29
CA GLN A 80 -4.94 -0.46 11.19
C GLN A 80 -5.19 -0.80 12.66
N GLN A 81 -6.41 -1.18 13.03
CA GLN A 81 -6.72 -1.58 14.41
C GLN A 81 -5.91 -2.79 14.88
N VAL A 82 -5.68 -3.76 13.99
CA VAL A 82 -4.83 -4.93 14.27
C VAL A 82 -3.37 -4.50 14.44
N ALA A 83 -2.87 -3.62 13.57
CA ALA A 83 -1.51 -3.11 13.66
C ALA A 83 -1.28 -2.35 14.98
N ASP A 84 -2.22 -1.49 15.37
CA ASP A 84 -2.13 -0.74 16.63
C ASP A 84 -2.10 -1.67 17.85
N ARG A 85 -2.96 -2.70 17.86
CA ARG A 85 -2.95 -3.73 18.92
C ARG A 85 -1.62 -4.48 18.98
N LEU A 86 -1.07 -4.90 17.84
CA LEU A 86 0.20 -5.62 17.79
C LEU A 86 1.37 -4.75 18.28
N VAL A 87 1.35 -3.45 17.98
CA VAL A 87 2.35 -2.51 18.49
C VAL A 87 2.22 -2.39 20.02
N GLU A 88 1.01 -2.28 20.55
CA GLU A 88 0.78 -2.23 21.99
C GLU A 88 1.29 -3.51 22.69
N GLU A 89 0.94 -4.68 22.15
CA GLU A 89 1.40 -5.98 22.66
C GLU A 89 2.93 -6.11 22.61
N ALA A 90 3.55 -5.72 21.49
CA ALA A 90 5.00 -5.75 21.33
C ALA A 90 5.72 -4.82 22.31
N VAL A 91 5.19 -3.61 22.52
CA VAL A 91 5.74 -2.64 23.47
C VAL A 91 5.61 -3.17 24.90
N GLN A 92 4.48 -3.75 25.26
CA GLN A 92 4.27 -4.33 26.59
C GLN A 92 5.24 -5.50 26.82
N HIS A 93 5.34 -6.42 25.87
CA HIS A 93 6.26 -7.54 25.93
C HIS A 93 7.73 -7.09 26.05
N ALA A 94 8.13 -6.04 25.33
CA ALA A 94 9.47 -5.47 25.46
C ALA A 94 9.74 -4.93 26.87
N ARG A 95 8.75 -4.29 27.51
CA ARG A 95 8.88 -3.81 28.91
C ARG A 95 9.00 -4.95 29.90
N ASP A 96 8.27 -6.03 29.67
CA ASP A 96 8.32 -7.22 30.53
C ASP A 96 9.69 -7.90 30.42
N LEU A 97 10.22 -8.07 29.20
CA LEU A 97 11.57 -8.60 28.97
C LEU A 97 12.65 -7.74 29.63
N MET A 98 12.58 -6.41 29.53
CA MET A 98 13.53 -5.53 30.21
C MET A 98 13.44 -5.64 31.73
N SER A 99 12.23 -5.80 32.27
CA SER A 99 12.02 -5.95 33.71
C SER A 99 12.58 -7.27 34.21
N ALA A 100 12.35 -8.36 33.47
CA ALA A 100 12.90 -9.69 33.76
C ALA A 100 14.45 -9.69 33.69
N ALA A 101 15.03 -9.12 32.64
CA ALA A 101 16.48 -9.03 32.48
C ALA A 101 17.14 -8.25 33.63
N ARG A 102 16.54 -7.12 34.05
CA ARG A 102 17.03 -6.34 35.20
C ARG A 102 16.89 -7.08 36.53
N ALA A 103 15.84 -7.89 36.68
CA ALA A 103 15.69 -8.73 37.88
C ALA A 103 16.79 -9.80 37.94
N GLN A 104 17.02 -10.48 36.82
CA GLN A 104 18.07 -11.48 36.68
C GLN A 104 19.48 -10.90 36.90
N GLU A 105 19.77 -9.71 36.36
CA GLU A 105 21.04 -9.02 36.59
C GLU A 105 21.28 -8.77 38.09
N ARG A 106 20.27 -8.28 38.81
CA ARG A 106 20.38 -8.04 40.27
C ARG A 106 20.63 -9.33 41.04
N GLU A 107 19.95 -10.40 40.67
CA GLU A 107 20.13 -11.73 41.29
C GLU A 107 21.55 -12.24 41.08
N ILE A 108 22.07 -12.21 39.84
CA ILE A 108 23.44 -12.63 39.51
C ILE A 108 24.46 -11.80 40.31
N VAL A 109 24.30 -10.47 40.36
CA VAL A 109 25.21 -9.60 41.12
C VAL A 109 25.14 -9.88 42.62
N GLN A 110 23.94 -10.16 43.16
CA GLN A 110 23.77 -10.51 44.57
C GLN A 110 24.45 -11.85 44.89
N GLN A 111 24.22 -12.86 44.07
CA GLN A 111 24.85 -14.18 44.20
C GLN A 111 26.38 -14.08 44.12
N ALA A 112 26.91 -13.36 43.13
CA ALA A 112 28.36 -13.16 42.98
C ALA A 112 28.98 -12.46 44.20
N ARG A 113 28.30 -11.46 44.78
CA ARG A 113 28.74 -10.78 46.01
C ARG A 113 28.72 -11.72 47.22
N GLU A 114 27.72 -12.58 47.32
CA GLU A 114 27.62 -13.56 48.40
C GLU A 114 28.71 -14.62 48.30
N SER A 115 28.93 -15.20 47.11
CA SER A 115 30.04 -16.13 46.85
C SER A 115 31.41 -15.51 47.13
N ALA A 116 31.63 -14.24 46.74
CA ALA A 116 32.87 -13.55 47.07
C ALA A 116 33.08 -13.37 48.59
N ARG A 117 32.00 -13.11 49.35
CA ARG A 117 32.06 -12.99 50.81
C ARG A 117 32.37 -14.31 51.49
N THR A 118 31.79 -15.42 51.02
CA THR A 118 32.08 -16.76 51.57
C THR A 118 33.53 -17.14 51.29
N SER A 119 34.03 -16.96 50.07
CA SER A 119 35.43 -17.25 49.73
C SER A 119 36.43 -16.38 50.51
N THR A 120 36.10 -15.09 50.74
CA THR A 120 36.95 -14.21 51.57
C THR A 120 36.97 -14.64 53.04
N ARG A 121 35.85 -15.14 53.58
CA ARG A 121 35.82 -15.69 54.96
C ARG A 121 36.64 -16.97 55.08
N GLU A 122 36.56 -17.84 54.07
CA GLU A 122 37.30 -19.10 54.03
C GLU A 122 38.82 -18.88 53.91
N THR A 123 39.25 -17.89 53.12
CA THR A 123 40.67 -17.55 52.95
C THR A 123 41.22 -16.61 54.02
N GLY A 124 40.41 -15.64 54.48
CA GLY A 124 40.76 -14.69 55.55
C GLY A 124 40.80 -15.31 56.96
N GLY A 125 40.30 -16.54 57.13
CA GLY A 125 40.48 -17.35 58.33
C GLY A 125 41.87 -17.96 58.49
N ARG A 126 42.77 -17.80 57.50
CA ARG A 126 44.18 -18.22 57.56
C ARG A 126 45.06 -16.97 57.61
N SER A 127 45.51 -16.60 58.81
CA SER A 127 46.38 -15.45 59.08
C SER A 127 47.52 -15.27 58.06
N PRO A 128 47.79 -14.05 57.56
CA PRO A 128 49.08 -13.72 56.97
C PRO A 128 50.00 -13.30 58.13
N GLY A 129 50.64 -14.29 58.74
CA GLY A 129 51.68 -14.08 59.76
C GLY A 129 52.84 -15.01 59.48
N GLY A 130 53.85 -14.52 58.74
CA GLY A 130 55.10 -15.25 58.50
C GLY A 130 55.84 -14.77 57.26
N ALA A 131 56.80 -13.86 57.46
CA ALA A 131 57.80 -13.53 56.46
C ALA A 131 58.83 -14.67 56.34
N VAL A 132 59.18 -15.09 55.12
CA VAL A 132 60.51 -15.65 54.83
C VAL A 132 60.91 -15.36 53.37
N ASP A 133 62.06 -14.70 53.21
CA ASP A 133 62.85 -14.62 51.98
C ASP A 133 63.20 -16.01 51.43
N GLY A 134 63.28 -16.15 50.09
CA GLY A 134 63.78 -17.40 49.50
C GLY A 134 63.63 -17.54 47.98
N ARG A 135 64.54 -16.91 47.25
CA ARG A 135 65.12 -17.27 45.94
C ARG A 135 64.69 -18.61 45.27
N ALA A 136 64.27 -18.46 44.00
CA ALA A 136 64.41 -19.35 42.83
C ALA A 136 64.61 -20.88 43.02
N GLY A 137 63.69 -21.67 42.44
CA GLY A 137 63.88 -23.10 42.18
C GLY A 137 62.71 -23.73 41.40
N HIS A 138 63.00 -24.14 40.17
CA HIS A 138 62.19 -24.84 39.17
C HIS A 138 61.10 -25.85 39.61
N GLY A 139 60.02 -25.89 38.81
CA GLY A 139 59.64 -27.14 38.15
C GLY A 139 58.23 -27.69 38.41
N ALA A 140 57.36 -27.51 37.41
CA ALA A 140 56.36 -28.46 36.92
C ALA A 140 55.34 -29.09 37.89
N GLY A 141 54.06 -28.84 37.59
CA GLY A 141 53.02 -29.87 37.64
C GLY A 141 51.91 -29.63 38.66
N GLY A 142 50.72 -29.29 38.14
CA GLY A 142 49.49 -29.36 38.92
C GLY A 142 48.49 -28.30 38.48
N TYR A 143 47.81 -28.56 37.38
CA TYR A 143 46.51 -27.93 37.10
C TYR A 143 45.56 -28.34 38.23
N ASP A 144 45.48 -27.55 39.31
CA ASP A 144 44.41 -27.71 40.28
C ASP A 144 43.21 -26.90 39.78
N THR A 145 42.62 -27.42 38.70
CA THR A 145 41.33 -27.00 38.19
C THR A 145 40.30 -27.39 39.24
N PRO A 146 39.56 -26.44 39.84
CA PRO A 146 38.40 -26.82 40.62
C PRO A 146 37.40 -27.44 39.63
N VAL A 147 37.15 -28.74 39.78
CA VAL A 147 36.09 -29.49 39.10
C VAL A 147 34.71 -29.19 39.74
N PRO A 148 34.27 -27.92 39.82
CA PRO A 148 32.83 -27.60 39.72
C PRO A 148 32.41 -26.86 38.43
N ASP A 149 33.33 -26.16 37.76
CA ASP A 149 32.94 -25.26 36.65
C ASP A 149 32.51 -26.02 35.39
N ILE A 150 33.13 -27.17 35.09
CA ILE A 150 32.81 -27.99 33.90
C ILE A 150 31.44 -28.67 34.05
N GLU A 151 31.07 -29.09 35.26
CA GLU A 151 29.75 -29.68 35.53
C GLU A 151 28.66 -28.60 35.54
N TYR A 152 28.95 -27.41 36.07
CA TYR A 152 28.03 -26.28 36.02
C TYR A 152 27.78 -25.83 34.57
N VAL A 153 28.84 -25.70 33.76
CA VAL A 153 28.74 -25.38 32.33
C VAL A 153 28.00 -26.48 31.56
N ARG A 154 28.27 -27.75 31.84
CA ARG A 154 27.59 -28.87 31.15
C ARG A 154 26.11 -28.95 31.52
N THR A 155 25.75 -28.69 32.78
CA THR A 155 24.36 -28.69 33.24
C THR A 155 23.62 -27.46 32.71
N PHE A 156 24.25 -26.29 32.76
CA PHE A 156 23.69 -25.05 32.23
C PHE A 156 23.51 -25.11 30.71
N ALA A 157 24.48 -25.64 29.97
CA ALA A 157 24.35 -25.87 28.54
C ALA A 157 23.21 -26.84 28.21
N ARG A 158 23.00 -27.88 29.04
CA ARG A 158 21.91 -28.84 28.85
C ARG A 158 20.54 -28.22 29.14
N VAL A 159 20.43 -27.38 30.17
CA VAL A 159 19.21 -26.62 30.47
C VAL A 159 18.93 -25.59 29.37
N ALA A 160 19.94 -24.83 28.93
CA ALA A 160 19.82 -23.88 27.84
C ALA A 160 19.41 -24.55 26.52
N GLN A 161 19.91 -25.76 26.23
CA GLN A 161 19.51 -26.54 25.05
C GLN A 161 18.03 -26.96 25.09
N VAL A 162 17.52 -27.34 26.27
CA VAL A 162 16.10 -27.66 26.47
C VAL A 162 15.25 -26.40 26.31
N GLN A 163 15.67 -25.29 26.91
CA GLN A 163 14.95 -24.02 26.82
C GLN A 163 14.91 -23.47 25.39
N PHE A 164 16.02 -23.54 24.64
CA PHE A 164 16.04 -23.14 23.22
C PHE A 164 15.13 -24.00 22.35
N ARG A 165 15.01 -25.31 22.65
CA ARG A 165 14.11 -26.20 21.92
C ARG A 165 12.65 -25.81 22.14
N SER A 166 12.27 -25.52 23.39
CA SER A 166 10.92 -25.03 23.70
C SER A 166 10.60 -23.69 23.04
N VAL A 167 11.57 -22.77 22.97
CA VAL A 167 11.40 -21.48 22.27
C VAL A 167 11.24 -21.69 20.75
N LEU A 168 12.03 -22.59 20.15
CA LEU A 168 11.91 -22.92 18.72
C LEU A 168 10.59 -23.63 18.39
N GLU A 169 10.10 -24.51 19.26
CA GLU A 169 8.79 -25.15 19.11
C GLU A 169 7.65 -24.12 19.23
N ALA A 170 7.74 -23.19 20.19
CA ALA A 170 6.75 -22.11 20.35
C ALA A 170 6.76 -21.12 19.16
N LEU A 171 7.94 -20.79 18.63
CA LEU A 171 8.06 -19.98 17.42
C LEU A 171 7.54 -20.73 16.19
N GLY A 172 7.79 -22.04 16.09
CA GLY A 172 7.24 -22.90 15.05
C GLY A 172 5.71 -22.93 15.08
N GLU A 173 5.11 -23.09 16.26
CA GLU A 173 3.66 -23.07 16.44
C GLU A 173 3.05 -21.70 16.10
N GLN A 174 3.75 -20.61 16.44
CA GLN A 174 3.33 -19.26 16.06
C GLN A 174 3.43 -19.03 14.54
N VAL A 175 4.48 -19.53 13.89
CA VAL A 175 4.65 -19.47 12.43
C VAL A 175 3.59 -20.34 11.73
N ASP A 176 3.27 -21.52 12.23
CA ASP A 176 2.19 -22.36 11.71
C ASP A 176 0.83 -21.69 11.89
N ARG A 177 0.60 -21.00 13.02
CA ARG A 177 -0.60 -20.19 13.26
C ARG A 177 -0.69 -18.96 12.34
N LEU A 178 0.45 -18.40 11.93
CA LEU A 178 0.55 -17.34 10.91
C LEU A 178 0.38 -17.87 9.47
N GLY A 179 0.76 -19.12 9.23
CA GLY A 179 0.52 -19.82 7.96
C GLY A 179 -0.94 -20.26 7.78
N GLN A 180 -1.66 -20.46 8.88
CA GLN A 180 -3.12 -20.60 8.89
C GLN A 180 -3.79 -19.23 8.77
N VAL A 181 -3.62 -18.60 7.60
CA VAL A 181 -4.55 -17.55 7.16
C VAL A 181 -5.94 -18.18 7.17
N PRO A 182 -6.93 -17.61 7.89
CA PRO A 182 -8.28 -18.14 7.87
C PRO A 182 -8.74 -18.19 6.42
N ASP A 183 -9.07 -19.39 5.94
CA ASP A 183 -9.71 -19.53 4.65
C ASP A 183 -11.07 -18.84 4.75
N LEU A 184 -11.15 -17.61 4.26
CA LEU A 184 -12.37 -16.78 4.27
C LEU A 184 -13.50 -17.40 3.41
N SER A 185 -13.32 -18.64 2.92
CA SER A 185 -14.35 -19.44 2.26
C SER A 185 -15.29 -20.17 3.24
N GLU A 186 -14.96 -20.33 4.54
CA GLU A 186 -15.84 -21.01 5.50
C GLU A 186 -17.01 -20.15 6.00
N GLY A 187 -16.98 -18.82 5.78
CA GLY A 187 -18.06 -17.90 6.14
C GLY A 187 -19.31 -17.97 5.24
N ARG A 188 -19.29 -18.73 4.13
CA ARG A 188 -20.39 -18.75 3.14
C ARG A 188 -21.24 -20.03 3.15
N ARG A 189 -21.06 -20.96 4.10
CA ARG A 189 -21.85 -22.21 4.17
C ARG A 189 -22.75 -22.36 5.40
N SER A 190 -22.82 -21.35 6.27
CA SER A 190 -23.63 -21.44 7.51
C SER A 190 -25.03 -20.83 7.39
N TYR A 191 -25.43 -20.35 6.22
CA TYR A 191 -26.78 -19.81 5.96
C TYR A 191 -27.43 -20.52 4.77
N SER A 192 -27.69 -21.82 4.87
CA SER A 192 -28.65 -22.49 4.00
C SER A 192 -29.38 -23.64 4.72
N SER A 193 -29.84 -23.40 5.95
CA SER A 193 -30.86 -24.22 6.59
C SER A 193 -32.10 -23.37 6.82
N GLY A 194 -33.10 -23.61 5.97
CA GLY A 194 -34.48 -23.19 6.21
C GLY A 194 -34.93 -21.97 5.41
N ASP A 195 -35.16 -22.13 4.10
CA ASP A 195 -36.48 -21.84 3.53
C ASP A 195 -36.58 -22.39 2.11
N GLY A 196 -37.65 -23.16 1.90
CA GLY A 196 -37.87 -23.92 0.67
C GLY A 196 -38.26 -23.04 -0.51
N TYR A 197 -37.59 -23.27 -1.63
CA TYR A 197 -38.14 -22.98 -2.96
C TYR A 197 -37.93 -24.21 -3.85
N PRO A 198 -38.97 -24.64 -4.59
CA PRO A 198 -38.91 -25.84 -5.40
C PRO A 198 -38.13 -25.62 -6.70
N ASP A 199 -37.28 -26.60 -6.98
CA ASP A 199 -37.01 -27.21 -8.29
C ASP A 199 -37.18 -26.33 -9.54
N GLY A 200 -36.03 -25.82 -10.01
CA GLY A 200 -35.85 -25.27 -11.34
C GLY A 200 -34.55 -25.81 -11.91
N SER A 201 -34.63 -26.99 -12.51
CA SER A 201 -33.61 -27.56 -13.39
C SER A 201 -33.18 -26.55 -14.45
N PHE A 202 -31.92 -26.09 -14.38
CA PHE A 202 -31.26 -25.40 -15.48
C PHE A 202 -29.89 -26.07 -15.71
N ASP A 203 -29.82 -26.83 -16.79
CA ASP A 203 -28.60 -27.36 -17.36
C ASP A 203 -27.88 -26.25 -18.14
N GLY A 204 -26.58 -26.11 -17.96
CA GLY A 204 -25.86 -25.00 -18.58
C GLY A 204 -24.36 -25.09 -18.36
N SER A 205 -23.73 -25.80 -19.28
CA SER A 205 -22.30 -26.07 -19.40
C SER A 205 -21.35 -24.90 -19.12
N LEU A 206 -20.22 -25.26 -18.49
CA LEU A 206 -18.95 -24.55 -18.46
C LEU A 206 -18.26 -24.60 -19.83
N ASP A 207 -17.76 -23.46 -20.32
CA ASP A 207 -16.50 -23.36 -21.07
C ASP A 207 -15.97 -21.91 -21.18
N GLY A 208 -14.65 -21.79 -21.42
CA GLY A 208 -13.94 -20.57 -21.81
C GLY A 208 -13.45 -19.69 -20.64
N SER A 209 -12.29 -19.94 -20.00
CA SER A 209 -10.95 -19.58 -20.51
C SER A 209 -10.89 -18.21 -21.14
N LEU A 210 -10.22 -17.24 -20.50
CA LEU A 210 -9.36 -16.23 -21.14
C LEU A 210 -8.50 -15.53 -20.06
N ASP A 211 -7.24 -15.93 -20.10
CA ASP A 211 -6.02 -15.22 -19.77
C ASP A 211 -6.01 -13.75 -20.22
N GLY A 212 -5.36 -12.89 -19.43
CA GLY A 212 -5.11 -11.51 -19.83
C GLY A 212 -4.69 -10.59 -18.70
N SER A 213 -3.50 -10.82 -18.12
CA SER A 213 -2.79 -9.80 -17.35
C SER A 213 -2.42 -8.62 -18.24
N PRO A 214 -2.52 -7.37 -17.74
CA PRO A 214 -1.53 -6.37 -18.10
C PRO A 214 -0.80 -5.84 -16.87
N ASP A 215 0.52 -5.97 -16.99
CA ASP A 215 1.57 -5.30 -16.26
C ASP A 215 1.42 -3.77 -16.38
N VAL A 216 1.28 -3.06 -15.27
CA VAL A 216 1.29 -1.59 -15.24
C VAL A 216 2.22 -1.12 -14.12
N SER A 217 3.50 -1.05 -14.45
CA SER A 217 4.50 -0.23 -13.76
C SER A 217 4.60 1.12 -14.45
N TRP A 218 4.23 2.22 -13.80
CA TRP A 218 4.76 3.54 -14.17
C TRP A 218 5.09 4.40 -12.95
N HIS A 219 6.35 4.80 -12.97
CA HIS A 219 7.11 5.62 -12.06
C HIS A 219 6.46 6.94 -11.65
N GLY A 220 6.74 7.33 -10.40
CA GLY A 220 6.59 8.69 -9.94
C GLY A 220 7.47 9.67 -10.73
N GLY A 221 6.91 10.84 -11.00
CA GLY A 221 7.61 11.98 -11.56
C GLY A 221 7.02 13.25 -10.96
N HIS A 222 7.84 13.93 -10.15
CA HIS A 222 7.61 15.29 -9.70
C HIS A 222 7.52 16.26 -10.88
N GLY A 223 6.59 17.22 -10.80
CA GLY A 223 6.55 18.39 -11.68
C GLY A 223 5.65 19.45 -11.05
N ARG A 224 6.28 20.46 -10.44
CA ARG A 224 5.66 21.76 -10.18
C ARG A 224 5.39 22.44 -11.53
N ASP A 225 4.39 23.31 -11.54
CA ASP A 225 4.32 24.63 -12.21
C ASP A 225 2.82 24.98 -12.30
N GLU A 226 2.28 26.05 -11.72
CA GLU A 226 2.53 27.49 -11.89
C GLU A 226 1.25 28.11 -12.50
N LEU A 227 0.63 28.99 -11.71
CA LEU A 227 -0.18 30.17 -12.08
C LEU A 227 -1.37 30.05 -13.05
N ASP A 228 -2.55 30.42 -12.52
CA ASP A 228 -3.43 31.53 -12.97
C ASP A 228 -4.83 31.25 -12.41
N GLY A 229 -5.44 32.12 -11.60
CA GLY A 229 -5.89 33.46 -11.99
C GLY A 229 -7.40 33.38 -12.27
N TYR A 230 -8.23 34.00 -11.42
CA TYR A 230 -9.61 34.51 -11.62
C TYR A 230 -10.38 34.49 -10.29
N SER A 231 -10.21 35.55 -9.49
CA SER A 231 -11.19 35.89 -8.46
C SER A 231 -11.95 37.11 -8.98
N GLY A 232 -13.06 36.85 -9.67
CA GLY A 232 -13.95 37.87 -10.20
C GLY A 232 -14.71 38.54 -9.05
N ASP A 233 -14.41 39.81 -8.84
CA ASP A 233 -15.07 40.69 -7.89
C ASP A 233 -16.49 40.99 -8.38
N TYR A 234 -17.50 40.42 -7.70
CA TYR A 234 -18.91 40.51 -8.06
C TYR A 234 -19.46 41.85 -7.54
N THR A 235 -19.61 42.84 -8.41
CA THR A 235 -20.30 44.10 -8.07
C THR A 235 -21.80 43.95 -8.38
N PRO A 236 -22.72 44.00 -7.39
CA PRO A 236 -24.15 43.90 -7.66
C PRO A 236 -24.71 45.21 -8.23
N GLU A 237 -25.42 45.09 -9.35
CA GLU A 237 -26.14 46.17 -10.04
C GLU A 237 -27.37 46.65 -9.22
N PRO A 238 -27.64 47.96 -9.10
CA PRO A 238 -28.80 48.46 -8.36
C PRO A 238 -30.11 48.33 -9.16
N PRO A 239 -31.27 48.16 -8.48
CA PRO A 239 -32.55 47.88 -9.13
C PRO A 239 -33.16 49.08 -9.88
N ASP A 240 -33.71 48.78 -11.06
CA ASP A 240 -34.39 49.70 -11.98
C ASP A 240 -35.69 50.31 -11.39
N PRO A 241 -35.83 51.64 -11.31
CA PRO A 241 -37.02 52.30 -10.76
C PRO A 241 -38.24 52.39 -11.71
N ALA A 242 -38.23 51.78 -12.91
CA ALA A 242 -39.32 51.95 -13.88
C ALA A 242 -40.46 50.91 -13.84
N ARG A 243 -40.71 50.25 -12.69
CA ARG A 243 -41.95 49.47 -12.47
C ARG A 243 -42.75 50.01 -11.30
N ARG A 244 -43.53 51.06 -11.56
CA ARG A 244 -44.77 51.40 -10.85
C ARG A 244 -45.80 51.93 -11.82
#